data_AF-A0A538RYL5-F1
#
_entry.id   AF-A0A538RYL5-F1
#
_cell.length_a   1.000
_cell.length_b   1.000
_cell.length_c   1.000
_cell.angle_alpha   90.00
_cell.angle_beta   90.00
_cell.angle_gamma   90.00
#
_symmetry.space_group_name_H-M   'P 1'
#
loop_
_entity.id
_entity.type
_entity.pdbx_description
1 polymer ?
#
loop_
_entity_poly.entity_id
_entity_poly.type
_entity_poly.pdbx_seq_one_letter_code
_entity_poly.pdbx_strand_id
1 'polypeptide(L)'
;RRATRDQRRGGGRRRVFGRPGAGRPKPLIQDIFRRGQEVLVQVIKEGIGTKGPTLSTYISIAGRYLVLMPGLNRVGVSRKIADDEQRRRLREIFHELQPPKGLGFIIRTAGIDKTKKELQRDLAY
;
A
#
# COMPACT_ATOMS: atom_id res chain seq x y z
N ARG A 1 -33.55 60.64 20.07
CA ARG A 1 -32.96 60.15 18.79
C ARG A 1 -31.53 59.66 19.03
N ARG A 2 -31.29 58.36 19.13
CA ARG A 2 -30.09 57.67 18.60
C ARG A 2 -30.29 56.17 18.76
N ALA A 3 -30.31 55.51 17.61
CA ALA A 3 -30.64 54.10 17.44
C ALA A 3 -29.45 53.21 17.80
N THR A 4 -29.78 52.02 18.31
CA THR A 4 -28.99 50.78 18.27
C THR A 4 -28.71 50.32 16.84
N ARG A 5 -27.85 49.29 16.71
CA ARG A 5 -27.49 48.47 15.50
C ARG A 5 -26.19 48.98 14.81
N ASP A 6 -25.23 48.17 14.32
CA ASP A 6 -25.12 46.73 14.07
C ASP A 6 -23.64 46.31 14.01
N GLN A 7 -23.47 44.99 14.06
CA GLN A 7 -22.29 44.15 14.02
C GLN A 7 -21.27 44.43 12.89
N ARG A 8 -19.98 44.28 13.22
CA ARG A 8 -18.93 43.88 12.27
C ARG A 8 -18.13 42.72 12.86
N ARG A 9 -18.61 41.48 12.62
CA ARG A 9 -17.78 40.26 12.71
C ARG A 9 -17.27 39.92 11.32
N GLY A 10 -15.96 40.10 11.10
CA GLY A 10 -15.26 39.64 9.91
C GLY A 10 -15.19 38.11 9.88
N GLY A 11 -16.18 37.46 9.29
CA GLY A 11 -16.17 36.03 8.99
C GLY A 11 -15.51 35.77 7.64
N GLY A 12 -14.20 35.59 7.62
CA GLY A 12 -13.46 35.11 6.46
C GLY A 12 -13.86 33.68 6.11
N ARG A 13 -14.88 33.52 5.25
CA ARG A 13 -15.23 32.23 4.62
C ARG A 13 -14.03 31.76 3.80
N ARG A 14 -13.25 30.81 4.33
CA ARG A 14 -12.29 30.01 3.54
C ARG A 14 -13.08 29.30 2.44
N ARG A 15 -13.00 29.81 1.22
CA ARG A 15 -13.49 29.10 0.03
C ARG A 15 -12.66 27.84 -0.13
N VAL A 16 -13.25 26.68 0.11
CA VAL A 16 -12.66 25.40 -0.25
C VAL A 16 -12.79 25.28 -1.76
N PHE A 17 -11.74 25.68 -2.48
CA PHE A 17 -11.59 25.37 -3.90
C PHE A 17 -11.27 23.88 -4.02
N GLY A 18 -12.30 23.04 -4.01
CA GLY A 18 -12.19 21.63 -4.35
C GLY A 18 -11.85 21.50 -5.83
N ARG A 19 -10.64 21.04 -6.14
CA ARG A 19 -10.26 20.61 -7.50
C ARG A 19 -11.11 19.39 -7.90
N PRO A 20 -11.70 19.37 -9.11
CA PRO A 20 -12.37 18.17 -9.61
C PRO A 20 -11.32 17.05 -9.77
N GLY A 21 -11.55 15.90 -9.13
CA GLY A 21 -10.61 14.77 -9.09
C GLY A 21 -9.96 14.51 -7.73
N ALA A 22 -10.30 15.28 -6.70
CA ALA A 22 -9.88 15.00 -5.33
C ALA A 22 -10.54 13.70 -4.83
N GLY A 23 -9.81 12.59 -4.87
CA GLY A 23 -10.19 11.35 -4.19
C GLY A 23 -10.54 11.63 -2.72
N ARG A 24 -11.31 10.72 -2.09
CA ARG A 24 -11.79 10.85 -0.71
C ARG A 24 -10.73 11.51 0.19
N PRO A 25 -11.07 12.58 0.93
CA PRO A 25 -10.11 13.26 1.79
C PRO A 25 -9.51 12.24 2.74
N LYS A 26 -8.17 12.12 2.74
CA LYS A 26 -7.48 11.23 3.67
C LYS A 26 -7.65 11.80 5.09
N PRO A 27 -8.04 10.98 6.07
CA PRO A 27 -8.16 11.44 7.45
C PRO A 27 -6.82 11.95 7.97
N LEU A 28 -6.87 12.86 8.94
CA LEU A 28 -5.66 13.39 9.57
C LEU A 28 -5.05 12.33 10.48
N ILE A 29 -3.73 12.36 10.64
CA ILE A 29 -3.02 11.29 11.37
C ILE A 29 -3.44 11.21 12.85
N GLN A 30 -3.79 12.36 13.45
CA GLN A 30 -4.30 12.44 14.83
C GLN A 30 -5.64 11.72 15.03
N ASP A 31 -6.40 11.47 13.95
CA ASP A 31 -7.66 10.74 14.01
C ASP A 31 -7.45 9.22 13.85
N ILE A 32 -6.27 8.81 13.40
CA ILE A 32 -5.93 7.40 13.07
C ILE A 32 -5.09 6.76 14.19
N PHE A 33 -4.09 7.47 14.72
CA PHE A 33 -3.16 6.94 15.73
C PHE A 33 -3.23 7.66 17.06
N ARG A 34 -3.01 6.89 18.14
CA ARG A 34 -2.88 7.41 19.50
C ARG A 34 -1.49 7.09 20.07
N ARG A 35 -1.00 7.95 20.96
CA ARG A 35 0.26 7.68 21.69
C ARG A 35 0.09 6.42 22.54
N GLY A 36 1.12 5.57 22.55
CA GLY A 36 1.10 4.27 23.24
C GLY A 36 0.40 3.14 22.45
N GLN A 37 -0.12 3.41 21.26
CA GLN A 37 -0.68 2.36 20.40
C GLN A 37 0.42 1.49 19.81
N GLU A 38 0.33 0.19 20.02
CA GLU A 38 1.22 -0.79 19.41
C GLU A 38 0.80 -1.05 17.96
N VAL A 39 1.78 -1.09 17.06
CA VAL A 39 1.59 -1.39 15.65
C VAL A 39 2.73 -2.22 15.09
N LEU A 40 2.39 -3.16 14.22
CA LEU A 40 3.37 -3.91 13.44
C LEU A 40 3.93 -3.02 12.32
N VAL A 41 5.26 -2.98 12.22
CA VAL A 41 5.99 -2.17 11.24
C VAL A 41 7.14 -2.95 10.62
N GLN A 42 7.47 -2.62 9.37
CA GLN A 42 8.64 -3.08 8.66
C GLN A 42 9.60 -1.92 8.40
N VAL A 43 10.88 -2.12 8.69
CA VAL A 43 11.95 -1.18 8.32
C VAL A 43 12.13 -1.24 6.80
N ILE A 44 11.99 -0.09 6.14
CA ILE A 44 12.18 0.03 4.69
C ILE A 44 13.47 0.76 4.32
N LYS A 45 14.01 1.55 5.25
CA LYS A 45 15.31 2.22 5.13
C LYS A 45 15.97 2.26 6.49
N GLU A 46 17.24 1.92 6.51
CA GLU A 46 18.09 2.04 7.70
C GLU A 46 18.18 3.48 8.19
N GLY A 47 18.46 3.63 9.48
CA GLY A 47 18.77 4.94 10.07
C GLY A 47 20.09 5.49 9.55
N ILE A 48 20.17 6.82 9.40
CA ILE A 48 21.40 7.50 8.97
C ILE A 48 21.69 8.63 9.95
N GLY A 49 22.84 8.54 10.62
CA GLY A 49 23.26 9.52 11.63
C GLY A 49 22.26 9.62 12.77
N THR A 50 21.68 10.81 12.98
CA THR A 50 20.66 11.06 14.02
C THR A 50 19.23 10.77 13.56
N LYS A 51 19.01 10.45 12.28
CA LYS A 51 17.68 10.11 11.77
C LYS A 51 17.40 8.62 12.00
N GLY A 52 16.31 8.34 12.72
CA GLY A 52 15.81 6.98 12.89
C GLY A 52 15.40 6.31 11.56
N PRO A 53 15.21 4.99 11.56
CA PRO A 53 14.83 4.24 10.38
C PRO A 53 13.46 4.65 9.84
N THR A 54 13.26 4.51 8.53
CA THR A 54 11.94 4.71 7.93
C THR A 54 11.14 3.42 8.03
N LEU A 55 9.89 3.53 8.47
CA LEU A 55 9.00 2.41 8.76
C LEU A 55 7.77 2.41 7.85
N SER A 56 7.18 1.24 7.65
CA SER A 56 5.92 1.03 6.92
C SER A 56 5.04 0.01 7.65
N THR A 57 3.73 0.23 7.70
CA THR A 57 2.76 -0.78 8.16
C THR A 57 2.37 -1.75 7.03
N TYR A 58 2.73 -1.46 5.78
CA TYR A 58 2.62 -2.41 4.68
C TYR A 58 3.75 -3.42 4.79
N ILE A 59 3.46 -4.54 5.44
CA ILE A 59 4.39 -5.65 5.59
C ILE A 59 4.52 -6.40 4.26
N SER A 60 5.74 -6.82 3.97
CA SER A 60 6.12 -7.61 2.81
C SER A 60 7.10 -8.70 3.22
N ILE A 61 6.84 -9.94 2.79
CA ILE A 61 7.68 -11.10 3.09
C ILE A 61 8.16 -11.65 1.76
N ALA A 62 9.47 -11.55 1.52
CA ALA A 62 10.07 -11.97 0.26
C ALA A 62 10.50 -13.44 0.34
N GLY A 63 9.88 -14.29 -0.47
CA GLY A 63 10.34 -15.63 -0.79
C GLY A 63 11.34 -15.64 -1.95
N ARG A 64 11.63 -16.83 -2.47
CA ARG A 64 12.58 -17.02 -3.56
C ARG A 64 12.03 -16.52 -4.89
N TYR A 65 10.76 -16.81 -5.17
CA TYR A 65 10.06 -16.49 -6.42
C TYR A 65 8.86 -15.57 -6.19
N LEU A 66 8.28 -15.60 -5.00
CA LEU A 66 7.09 -14.83 -4.64
C LEU A 66 7.43 -13.79 -3.56
N VAL A 67 6.65 -12.73 -3.50
CA VAL A 67 6.62 -11.80 -2.36
C VAL A 67 5.20 -11.74 -1.85
N LEU A 68 4.98 -12.13 -0.60
CA LEU A 68 3.70 -11.99 0.08
C LEU A 68 3.51 -10.54 0.53
N MET A 69 2.37 -9.97 0.18
CA MET A 69 1.94 -8.61 0.48
C MET A 69 0.52 -8.66 1.07
N PRO A 70 0.35 -8.88 2.38
CA PRO A 70 -0.97 -9.07 2.98
C PRO A 70 -1.94 -7.90 2.73
N GLY A 71 -1.43 -6.65 2.71
CA GLY A 71 -2.26 -5.46 2.46
C GLY A 71 -2.65 -5.21 1.00
N LEU A 72 -2.20 -6.02 0.03
CA LEU A 72 -2.30 -5.70 -1.39
C LEU A 72 -3.51 -6.33 -2.11
N ASN A 73 -4.19 -7.35 -1.56
CA ASN A 73 -5.42 -7.99 -2.10
C ASN A 73 -5.43 -8.29 -3.62
N ARG A 74 -4.27 -8.34 -4.27
CA ARG A 74 -4.13 -8.58 -5.71
C ARG A 74 -2.82 -9.30 -6.01
N VAL A 75 -2.79 -9.95 -7.16
CA VAL A 75 -1.58 -10.58 -7.72
C VAL A 75 -0.92 -9.61 -8.69
N GLY A 76 0.39 -9.41 -8.54
CA GLY A 76 1.23 -8.61 -9.41
C GLY A 76 2.36 -9.44 -10.01
N VAL A 77 2.90 -8.96 -11.13
CA VAL A 77 4.11 -9.49 -11.76
C VAL A 77 5.16 -8.39 -11.78
N SER A 78 6.42 -8.74 -11.52
CA SER A 78 7.55 -7.81 -11.54
C SER A 78 7.55 -6.96 -12.81
N ARG A 79 7.75 -5.65 -12.66
CA ARG A 79 7.82 -4.71 -13.79
C ARG A 79 9.01 -4.98 -14.73
N LYS A 80 10.04 -5.69 -14.25
CA LYS A 80 11.19 -6.09 -15.08
C LYS A 80 10.84 -7.17 -16.11
N ILE A 81 9.68 -7.82 -15.97
CA ILE A 81 9.13 -8.74 -16.96
C ILE A 81 8.32 -7.88 -17.93
N ALA A 82 8.89 -7.60 -19.10
CA ALA A 82 8.33 -6.68 -20.08
C ALA A 82 7.26 -7.33 -20.97
N ASP A 83 7.42 -8.63 -21.26
CA ASP A 83 6.51 -9.38 -22.12
C ASP A 83 5.15 -9.59 -21.45
N ASP A 84 4.11 -9.02 -22.04
CA ASP A 84 2.74 -9.09 -21.54
C ASP A 84 2.15 -10.51 -21.60
N GLU A 85 2.54 -11.31 -22.60
CA GLU A 85 2.10 -12.70 -22.71
C GLU A 85 2.66 -13.53 -21.55
N GLN A 86 3.97 -13.39 -21.29
CA GLN A 86 4.59 -14.01 -20.12
C GLN A 86 3.96 -13.55 -18.80
N ARG A 87 3.68 -12.26 -18.64
CA ARG A 87 3.02 -11.75 -17.43
C ARG A 87 1.62 -12.30 -17.26
N ARG A 88 0.90 -12.54 -18.35
CA ARG A 88 -0.44 -13.15 -18.31
C ARG A 88 -0.33 -14.62 -17.91
N ARG A 89 0.55 -15.38 -18.56
CA ARG A 89 0.81 -16.79 -18.24
C ARG A 89 1.21 -17.00 -16.77
N LEU A 90 2.11 -16.17 -16.24
CA LEU A 90 2.52 -16.24 -14.84
C LEU A 90 1.36 -15.96 -13.86
N ARG A 91 0.47 -15.03 -14.21
CA ARG A 91 -0.74 -14.77 -13.43
C ARG A 91 -1.69 -15.97 -13.46
N GLU A 92 -1.89 -16.56 -14.62
CA GLU A 92 -2.74 -17.76 -14.79
C GLU A 92 -2.21 -18.93 -13.96
N ILE A 93 -0.91 -19.29 -14.10
CA ILE A 93 -0.27 -20.35 -13.31
C ILE A 93 -0.42 -20.08 -11.81
N PHE A 94 -0.21 -18.84 -11.38
CA PHE A 94 -0.34 -18.49 -9.97
C PHE A 94 -1.79 -18.59 -9.46
N HIS A 95 -2.78 -18.22 -10.26
CA HIS A 95 -4.19 -18.38 -9.89
C HIS A 95 -4.58 -19.85 -9.74
N GLU A 96 -4.01 -20.75 -10.54
CA GLU A 96 -4.21 -22.18 -10.39
C GLU A 96 -3.62 -22.77 -9.09
N LEU A 97 -2.73 -22.05 -8.42
CA LEU A 97 -2.18 -22.46 -7.11
C LEU A 97 -3.15 -22.23 -5.95
N GLN A 98 -4.28 -21.55 -6.20
CA GLN A 98 -5.30 -21.23 -5.19
C GLN A 98 -4.70 -20.57 -3.94
N PRO A 99 -4.04 -19.40 -4.09
CA PRO A 99 -3.48 -18.68 -2.96
C PRO A 99 -4.58 -18.28 -1.95
N PRO A 100 -4.24 -18.12 -0.65
CA PRO A 100 -5.21 -17.71 0.35
C PRO A 100 -5.91 -16.39 -0.02
N LYS A 101 -7.22 -16.34 0.23
CA LYS A 101 -8.03 -15.14 -0.04
C LYS A 101 -7.61 -13.98 0.88
N GLY A 102 -7.68 -12.76 0.36
CA GLY A 102 -7.36 -11.55 1.13
C GLY A 102 -5.86 -11.29 1.31
N LEU A 103 -5.00 -12.02 0.59
CA LEU A 103 -3.56 -11.74 0.52
C LEU A 103 -3.20 -11.28 -0.89
N GLY A 104 -2.21 -10.39 -0.98
CA GLY A 104 -1.60 -10.01 -2.24
C GLY A 104 -0.27 -10.72 -2.44
N PHE A 105 0.13 -10.92 -3.70
CA PHE A 105 1.39 -11.56 -4.04
C PHE A 105 2.04 -10.85 -5.22
N ILE A 106 3.38 -10.84 -5.25
CA ILE A 106 4.15 -10.34 -6.40
C ILE A 106 5.08 -11.45 -6.89
N ILE A 107 4.96 -11.81 -8.16
CA ILE A 107 5.87 -12.76 -8.82
C ILE A 107 7.16 -12.02 -9.19
N ARG A 108 8.29 -12.47 -8.62
CA ARG A 108 9.64 -11.91 -8.86
C ARG A 108 10.17 -12.33 -10.23
N THR A 109 11.17 -11.62 -10.74
CA THR A 109 11.88 -12.00 -11.98
C THR A 109 12.47 -13.40 -11.93
N ALA A 110 12.89 -13.87 -10.75
CA ALA A 110 13.42 -15.22 -10.57
C ALA A 110 12.36 -16.33 -10.79
N GLY A 111 11.07 -15.96 -10.88
CA GLY A 111 9.94 -16.87 -11.07
C GLY A 111 9.49 -17.07 -12.52
N ILE A 112 10.12 -16.42 -13.52
CA ILE A 112 9.65 -16.43 -14.93
C ILE A 112 9.58 -17.86 -15.51
N ASP A 113 10.65 -18.63 -15.36
CA ASP A 113 10.77 -19.98 -15.95
C ASP A 113 10.55 -21.08 -14.91
N LYS A 114 9.79 -20.77 -13.85
CA LYS A 114 9.59 -21.70 -12.74
C LYS A 114 8.33 -22.51 -12.92
N THR A 115 8.46 -23.78 -12.58
CA THR A 115 7.35 -24.73 -12.64
C THR A 115 6.31 -24.40 -11.58
N LYS A 116 5.05 -24.76 -11.84
CA LYS A 116 3.95 -24.65 -10.87
C LYS A 116 4.33 -25.24 -9.51
N LYS A 117 5.04 -26.39 -9.50
CA LYS A 117 5.52 -27.07 -8.28
C LYS A 117 6.60 -26.30 -7.53
N GLU A 118 7.48 -25.57 -8.20
CA GLU A 118 8.45 -24.67 -7.54
C GLU A 118 7.75 -23.48 -6.90
N LEU A 119 6.82 -22.85 -7.63
CA LEU A 119 6.03 -21.73 -7.10
C LEU A 119 5.15 -22.15 -5.92
N GLN A 120 4.55 -23.35 -5.97
CA GLN A 120 3.73 -23.87 -4.87
C GLN A 120 4.56 -24.13 -3.60
N ARG A 121 5.79 -24.62 -3.76
CA ARG A 121 6.70 -24.82 -2.63
C ARG A 121 7.09 -23.50 -1.97
N ASP A 122 7.34 -22.45 -2.76
CA ASP A 122 7.64 -21.11 -2.25
C ASP A 122 6.40 -20.44 -1.64
N LEU A 123 5.20 -20.77 -2.10
CA LEU A 123 3.94 -20.31 -1.52
C LEU A 123 3.63 -20.96 -0.16
N ALA A 124 4.08 -22.20 0.05
CA ALA A 124 3.81 -22.99 1.26
C ALA A 124 4.90 -22.85 2.34
N TYR A 125 5.99 -22.13 2.05
CA TYR A 125 7.08 -21.86 2.98
C TYR A 125 6.66 -20.81 4.02
#